data_AF-A0A9N8D6V9-F1
#
_entry.id   AF-A0A9N8D6V9-F1
#
_cell.length_a   1.000
_cell.length_b   1.000
_cell.length_c   1.000
_cell.angle_alpha   90.00
_cell.angle_beta   90.00
_cell.angle_gamma   90.00
#
_symmetry.space_group_name_H-M   'P 1'
#
loop_
_entity.id
_entity.type
_entity.pdbx_description
1 polymer ?
#
loop_
_entity_poly.entity_id
_entity_poly.type
_entity_poly.pdbx_seq_one_letter_code
_entity_poly.pdbx_strand_id
1 'polypeptide(L)'
;MIKCEHCNWTGSIADGQSHEQKCRKARSRRSRYVRSDSDKDLIDTLKAAKVALENDKAELEDELNEMVHQLNLREAIVETQDYRCRSLQGENGRLSQQVSELEFQNSKLQMETQKLEQIGKLMQNQRERPLIRNTGAYDYDRFTVVRLTKLICQDLENKPTEINANKIFDCVRCIYQDFERGYNDSPDNLYIDVRMLLAVCMASTWFTPRQEENYERWMSEEGWC
;
A
#
# COMPACT_ATOMS: atom_id res chain seq x y z
N MET A 1 105.96 38.01 12.24
CA MET A 1 105.94 38.44 13.66
C MET A 1 104.51 38.86 13.97
N ILE A 2 103.87 38.27 14.98
CA ILE A 2 102.47 38.55 15.34
C ILE A 2 102.44 39.38 16.62
N LYS A 3 101.55 40.38 16.67
CA LYS A 3 101.28 41.19 17.86
C LYS A 3 99.94 40.76 18.46
N CYS A 4 99.87 40.61 19.77
CA CYS A 4 98.59 40.38 20.44
C CYS A 4 97.74 41.66 20.37
N GLU A 5 96.48 41.56 19.96
CA GLU A 5 95.57 42.72 19.90
C GLU A 5 95.15 43.25 21.28
N HIS A 6 95.41 42.48 22.33
CA HIS A 6 94.90 42.78 23.68
C HIS A 6 96.01 43.09 24.69
N CYS A 7 97.29 42.94 24.30
CA CYS A 7 98.44 43.31 25.13
C CYS A 7 99.66 43.64 24.28
N ASN A 8 100.73 44.16 24.90
CA ASN A 8 101.93 44.60 24.18
C ASN A 8 102.88 43.46 23.80
N TRP A 9 102.41 42.20 23.78
CA TRP A 9 103.22 41.05 23.40
C TRP A 9 103.39 40.98 21.87
N THR A 10 104.61 40.72 21.43
CA THR A 10 105.00 40.47 20.03
C THR A 10 105.93 39.28 19.96
N GLY A 11 105.69 38.34 19.05
CA GLY A 11 106.49 37.12 18.94
C GLY A 11 106.41 36.45 17.57
N SER A 12 106.99 35.26 17.48
CA SER A 12 106.90 34.41 16.28
C SER A 12 105.48 33.83 16.14
N ILE A 13 105.12 33.37 14.93
CA ILE A 13 103.81 32.74 14.69
C ILE A 13 103.66 31.47 15.53
N ALA A 14 104.75 30.74 15.75
CA ALA A 14 104.78 29.51 16.55
C ALA A 14 104.42 29.75 18.03
N ASP A 15 104.80 30.91 18.58
CA ASP A 15 104.54 31.26 19.98
C ASP A 15 103.18 31.94 20.17
N GLY A 16 102.54 32.36 19.07
CA GLY A 16 101.29 33.13 19.06
C GLY A 16 100.10 32.41 19.68
N GLN A 17 99.86 31.15 19.30
CA GLN A 17 98.75 30.36 19.84
C GLN A 17 98.94 30.04 21.34
N SER A 18 100.18 29.75 21.75
CA SER A 18 100.52 29.53 23.16
C SER A 18 100.33 30.80 23.99
N HIS A 19 100.67 31.96 23.44
CA HIS A 19 100.42 33.25 24.07
C HIS A 19 98.92 33.57 24.16
N GLU A 20 98.14 33.36 23.10
CA GLU A 20 96.71 33.68 23.06
C GLU A 20 95.90 32.90 24.13
N GLN A 21 96.23 31.63 24.35
CA GLN A 21 95.64 30.82 25.41
C GLN A 21 96.01 31.29 26.83
N LYS A 22 97.18 31.93 27.01
CA LYS A 22 97.72 32.40 28.29
C LYS A 22 97.58 33.91 28.51
N CYS A 23 97.14 34.65 27.50
CA CYS A 23 97.07 36.11 27.53
C CYS A 23 96.03 36.56 28.56
N ARG A 24 96.51 37.08 29.68
CA ARG A 24 95.67 37.50 30.83
C ARG A 24 94.68 38.60 30.46
N LYS A 25 95.05 39.51 29.53
CA LYS A 25 94.18 40.59 29.04
C LYS A 25 93.09 40.08 28.07
N ALA A 26 93.42 39.10 27.21
CA ALA A 26 92.44 38.43 26.35
C ALA A 26 91.45 37.60 27.18
N ARG A 27 91.95 36.85 28.18
CA ARG A 27 91.11 36.12 29.15
C ARG A 27 90.27 37.06 30.02
N SER A 28 90.78 38.21 30.43
CA SER A 28 89.99 39.20 31.21
C SER A 28 88.87 39.83 30.40
N ARG A 29 89.00 39.93 29.06
CA ARG A 29 87.91 40.38 28.17
C ARG A 29 86.94 39.25 27.81
N ARG A 30 87.41 38.03 27.51
CA ARG A 30 86.54 36.85 27.31
C ARG A 30 85.77 36.48 28.59
N SER A 31 86.41 36.60 29.76
CA SER A 31 85.77 36.44 31.07
C SER A 31 84.83 37.59 31.43
N ARG A 32 84.83 38.68 30.65
CA ARG A 32 83.88 39.81 30.78
C ARG A 32 82.66 39.69 29.87
N TYR A 33 82.54 38.62 29.07
CA TYR A 33 81.22 38.05 28.77
C TYR A 33 80.69 37.38 30.05
N VAL A 34 80.55 38.19 31.11
CA VAL A 34 79.56 37.92 32.14
C VAL A 34 78.26 38.04 31.37
N ARG A 35 77.52 36.93 31.20
CA ARG A 35 76.15 36.96 30.67
C ARG A 35 75.48 38.17 31.31
N SER A 36 75.09 39.16 30.52
CA SER A 36 74.36 40.27 31.09
C SER A 36 73.06 39.69 31.65
N ASP A 37 72.57 40.21 32.77
CA ASP A 37 71.30 39.73 33.34
C ASP A 37 70.18 39.77 32.28
N SER A 38 70.26 40.73 31.33
CA SER A 38 69.39 40.84 30.15
C SER A 38 69.38 39.61 29.23
N ASP A 39 70.50 38.92 29.02
CA ASP A 39 70.54 37.73 28.14
C ASP A 39 69.92 36.52 28.84
N LYS A 40 70.06 36.45 30.17
CA LYS A 40 69.48 35.39 30.98
C LYS A 40 67.95 35.56 31.04
N ASP A 41 67.48 36.78 31.26
CA ASP A 41 66.06 37.12 31.26
C ASP A 41 65.40 36.84 29.90
N LEU A 42 66.10 37.15 28.79
CA LEU A 42 65.62 36.82 27.45
C LEU A 42 65.53 35.30 27.22
N ILE A 43 66.56 34.55 27.62
CA ILE A 43 66.56 33.09 27.51
C ILE A 43 65.42 32.47 28.32
N ASP A 44 65.17 32.96 29.54
CA ASP A 44 64.12 32.43 30.39
C ASP A 44 62.72 32.82 29.87
N THR A 45 62.57 34.02 29.29
CA THR A 45 61.35 34.44 28.56
C THR A 45 61.07 33.53 27.36
N LEU A 46 62.11 33.24 26.55
CA LEU A 46 61.97 32.36 25.38
C LEU A 46 61.64 30.91 25.77
N LYS A 47 62.21 30.41 26.87
CA LYS A 47 61.83 29.08 27.40
C LYS A 47 60.38 29.06 27.86
N ALA A 48 59.92 30.08 28.58
CA ALA A 48 58.54 30.17 29.00
C ALA A 48 57.58 30.23 27.80
N ALA A 49 57.91 31.01 26.78
CA ALA A 49 57.16 31.06 25.53
C ALA A 49 57.15 29.72 24.79
N LYS A 50 58.27 28.99 24.76
CA LYS A 50 58.33 27.64 24.18
C LYS A 50 57.40 26.66 24.90
N VAL A 51 57.41 26.67 26.23
CA VAL A 51 56.53 25.80 27.03
C VAL A 51 55.06 26.16 26.81
N ALA A 52 54.72 27.46 26.76
CA ALA A 52 53.37 27.90 26.45
C ALA A 52 52.91 27.38 25.06
N LEU A 53 53.75 27.55 24.03
CA LEU A 53 53.45 27.04 22.69
C LEU A 53 53.34 25.51 22.63
N GLU A 54 54.13 24.78 23.43
CA GLU A 54 54.03 23.32 23.53
C GLU A 54 52.71 22.87 24.19
N ASN A 55 52.23 23.62 25.18
CA ASN A 55 50.92 23.38 25.80
C ASN A 55 49.78 23.71 24.82
N ASP A 56 49.80 24.89 24.19
CA ASP A 56 48.78 25.29 23.19
C ASP A 56 48.72 24.28 22.04
N LYS A 57 49.89 23.78 21.61
CA LYS A 57 49.96 22.74 20.59
C LYS A 57 49.28 21.45 21.04
N ALA A 58 49.53 21.01 22.29
CA ALA A 58 48.92 19.80 22.82
C ALA A 58 47.39 19.95 22.93
N GLU A 59 46.90 21.11 23.38
CA GLU A 59 45.46 21.43 23.43
C GLU A 59 44.82 21.38 22.04
N LEU A 60 45.46 21.99 21.03
CA LEU A 60 44.98 21.94 19.65
C LEU A 60 45.02 20.53 19.05
N GLU A 61 46.00 19.69 19.42
CA GLU A 61 46.05 18.29 18.99
C GLU A 61 44.90 17.47 19.60
N ASP A 62 44.54 17.72 20.86
CA ASP A 62 43.39 17.08 21.51
C ASP A 62 42.06 17.51 20.88
N GLU A 63 41.88 18.81 20.61
CA GLU A 63 40.69 19.33 19.92
C GLU A 63 40.56 18.75 18.50
N LEU A 64 41.67 18.63 17.77
CA LEU A 64 41.69 18.02 16.44
C LEU A 64 41.27 16.56 16.50
N ASN A 65 41.80 15.79 17.46
CA ASN A 65 41.45 14.38 17.64
C ASN A 65 39.96 14.20 17.97
N GLU A 66 39.40 15.05 18.81
CA GLU A 66 37.96 15.04 19.13
C GLU A 66 37.12 15.37 17.90
N MET A 67 37.48 16.41 17.14
CA MET A 67 36.77 16.75 15.90
C MET A 67 36.81 15.62 14.87
N VAL A 68 37.96 14.95 14.69
CA VAL A 68 38.09 13.79 13.80
C VAL A 68 37.19 12.64 14.27
N HIS A 69 37.12 12.37 15.58
CA HIS A 69 36.22 11.36 16.12
C HIS A 69 34.75 11.68 15.82
N GLN A 70 34.34 12.94 16.03
CA GLN A 70 32.98 13.40 15.73
C GLN A 70 32.64 13.29 14.24
N LEU A 71 33.59 13.60 13.35
CA LEU A 71 33.40 13.47 11.91
C LEU A 71 33.18 12.01 11.50
N ASN A 72 34.00 11.09 12.02
CA ASN A 72 33.86 9.65 11.73
C ASN A 72 32.50 9.12 12.21
N LEU A 73 32.03 9.57 13.39
CA LEU A 73 30.70 9.19 13.89
C LEU A 73 29.58 9.70 12.97
N ARG A 74 29.68 10.95 12.49
CA ARG A 74 28.70 11.53 11.57
C ARG A 74 28.68 10.80 10.23
N GLU A 75 29.85 10.42 9.70
CA GLU A 75 29.96 9.67 8.46
C GLU A 75 29.23 8.32 8.57
N ALA A 76 29.45 7.57 9.65
CA ALA A 76 28.75 6.30 9.89
C ALA A 76 27.21 6.46 10.00
N ILE A 77 26.75 7.56 10.61
CA ILE A 77 25.31 7.88 10.69
C ILE A 77 24.73 8.15 9.31
N VAL A 78 25.42 8.94 8.49
CA VAL A 78 24.98 9.27 7.13
C VAL A 78 24.89 8.01 6.28
N GLU A 79 25.88 7.12 6.33
CA GLU A 79 25.85 5.84 5.60
C GLU A 79 24.65 4.98 6.00
N THR A 80 24.36 4.91 7.29
CA THR A 80 23.20 4.15 7.81
C THR A 80 21.88 4.76 7.34
N GLN A 81 21.79 6.10 7.32
CA GLN A 81 20.60 6.80 6.83
C GLN A 81 20.41 6.60 5.32
N ASP A 82 21.48 6.63 4.54
CA ASP A 82 21.44 6.39 3.09
C ASP A 82 20.93 4.99 2.75
N TYR A 83 21.35 3.98 3.51
CA TYR A 83 20.81 2.63 3.36
C TYR A 83 19.29 2.60 3.63
N ARG A 84 18.85 3.25 4.72
CA ARG A 84 17.43 3.32 5.08
C ARG A 84 16.61 4.05 4.01
N CYS A 85 17.11 5.16 3.48
CA CYS A 85 16.46 5.91 2.41
C CYS A 85 16.28 5.06 1.16
N ARG A 86 17.31 4.31 0.73
CA ARG A 86 17.22 3.40 -0.42
C ARG A 86 16.20 2.29 -0.19
N SER A 87 16.16 1.70 1.00
CA SER A 87 15.18 0.67 1.35
C SER A 87 13.74 1.20 1.26
N LEU A 88 13.48 2.35 1.87
CA LEU A 88 12.15 3.00 1.84
C LEU A 88 11.73 3.42 0.43
N GLN A 89 12.67 3.88 -0.40
CA GLN A 89 12.39 4.18 -1.81
C GLN A 89 11.97 2.93 -2.59
N GLY A 90 12.63 1.79 -2.36
CA GLY A 90 12.24 0.52 -2.94
C GLY A 90 10.84 0.07 -2.51
N GLU A 91 10.52 0.22 -1.23
CA GLU A 91 9.20 -0.11 -0.69
C GLU A 91 8.10 0.79 -1.28
N ASN A 92 8.33 2.10 -1.34
CA ASN A 92 7.41 3.05 -1.98
C ASN A 92 7.17 2.73 -3.46
N GLY A 93 8.20 2.33 -4.20
CA GLY A 93 8.04 1.86 -5.59
C GLY A 93 7.14 0.64 -5.70
N ARG A 94 7.34 -0.36 -4.83
CA ARG A 94 6.53 -1.58 -4.80
C ARG A 94 5.07 -1.30 -4.43
N LEU A 95 4.85 -0.46 -3.42
CA LEU A 95 3.51 -0.04 -3.01
C LEU A 95 2.81 0.75 -4.12
N SER A 96 3.52 1.65 -4.81
CA SER A 96 2.97 2.40 -5.94
C SER A 96 2.51 1.47 -7.08
N GLN A 97 3.29 0.43 -7.37
CA GLN A 97 2.89 -0.57 -8.37
C GLN A 97 1.65 -1.36 -7.93
N GLN A 98 1.56 -1.74 -6.66
CA GLN A 98 0.38 -2.43 -6.12
C GLN A 98 -0.87 -1.56 -6.16
N VAL A 99 -0.76 -0.27 -5.85
CA VAL A 99 -1.88 0.68 -5.96
C VAL A 99 -2.37 0.75 -7.40
N SER A 100 -1.47 0.90 -8.37
CA SER A 100 -1.85 0.97 -9.79
C SER A 100 -2.56 -0.31 -10.27
N GLU A 101 -2.11 -1.49 -9.85
CA GLU A 101 -2.77 -2.76 -10.19
C GLU A 101 -4.17 -2.86 -9.57
N LEU A 102 -4.31 -2.48 -8.30
CA LEU A 102 -5.60 -2.50 -7.61
C LEU A 102 -6.59 -1.50 -8.21
N GLU A 103 -6.13 -0.31 -8.60
CA GLU A 103 -6.95 0.68 -9.30
C GLU A 103 -7.47 0.14 -10.64
N PHE A 104 -6.61 -0.54 -11.40
CA PHE A 104 -7.00 -1.18 -12.65
C PHE A 104 -8.05 -2.27 -12.43
N GLN A 105 -7.84 -3.16 -11.45
CA GLN A 105 -8.80 -4.21 -11.11
C GLN A 105 -10.15 -3.63 -10.65
N ASN A 106 -10.11 -2.57 -9.84
CA ASN A 106 -11.31 -1.89 -9.36
C ASN A 106 -12.09 -1.29 -10.54
N SER A 107 -11.41 -0.63 -11.48
CA SER A 107 -12.05 -0.11 -12.70
C SER A 107 -12.71 -1.22 -13.52
N LYS A 108 -12.08 -2.40 -13.62
CA LYS A 108 -12.65 -3.54 -14.34
C LYS A 108 -13.92 -4.07 -13.65
N LEU A 109 -13.88 -4.24 -12.34
CA LEU A 109 -15.03 -4.70 -11.54
C LEU A 109 -16.20 -3.71 -11.59
N GLN A 110 -15.91 -2.40 -11.58
CA GLN A 110 -16.94 -1.37 -11.76
C GLN A 110 -17.65 -1.50 -13.12
N MET A 111 -16.90 -1.73 -14.19
CA MET A 111 -17.49 -1.96 -15.52
C MET A 111 -18.35 -3.23 -15.57
N GLU A 112 -17.91 -4.32 -14.95
CA GLU A 112 -18.69 -5.55 -14.86
C GLU A 112 -19.98 -5.35 -14.06
N THR A 113 -19.91 -4.62 -12.95
CA THR A 113 -21.08 -4.28 -12.13
C THR A 113 -22.10 -3.47 -12.94
N GLN A 114 -21.65 -2.46 -13.70
CA GLN A 114 -22.53 -1.67 -14.58
C GLN A 114 -23.21 -2.52 -15.65
N LYS A 115 -22.48 -3.49 -16.25
CA LYS A 115 -23.06 -4.43 -17.22
C LYS A 115 -24.12 -5.31 -16.59
N LEU A 116 -23.87 -5.84 -15.40
CA LEU A 116 -24.83 -6.66 -14.67
C LEU A 116 -26.08 -5.86 -14.29
N GLU A 117 -25.94 -4.60 -13.86
CA GLU A 117 -27.08 -3.72 -13.60
C GLU A 117 -27.91 -3.46 -14.87
N GLN A 118 -27.26 -3.25 -16.01
CA GLN A 118 -27.96 -3.06 -17.28
C GLN A 118 -28.75 -4.31 -17.68
N ILE A 119 -28.14 -5.50 -17.54
CA ILE A 119 -28.82 -6.78 -17.75
C ILE A 119 -30.00 -6.92 -16.80
N GLY A 120 -29.81 -6.61 -15.51
CA GLY A 120 -30.88 -6.63 -14.51
C GLY A 120 -32.09 -5.77 -14.91
N LYS A 121 -31.85 -4.56 -15.42
CA LYS A 121 -32.92 -3.67 -15.93
C LYS A 121 -33.63 -4.26 -17.15
N LEU A 122 -32.89 -4.86 -18.09
CA LEU A 122 -33.48 -5.51 -19.27
C LEU A 122 -34.33 -6.71 -18.87
N MET A 123 -33.85 -7.53 -17.92
CA MET A 123 -34.59 -8.68 -17.38
C MET A 123 -35.87 -8.24 -16.66
N GLN A 124 -35.82 -7.15 -15.87
CA GLN A 124 -37.02 -6.59 -15.23
C GLN A 124 -38.09 -6.16 -16.23
N ASN A 125 -37.70 -5.57 -17.36
CA ASN A 125 -38.63 -5.15 -18.40
C ASN A 125 -39.31 -6.33 -19.12
N GLN A 126 -38.70 -7.52 -19.07
CA GLN A 126 -39.23 -8.74 -19.67
C GLN A 126 -40.04 -9.61 -18.69
N ARG A 127 -40.17 -9.20 -17.42
CA ARG A 127 -40.99 -9.96 -16.45
C ARG A 127 -42.47 -9.90 -16.85
N GLU A 128 -43.11 -11.06 -16.80
CA GLU A 128 -44.54 -11.18 -17.05
C GLU A 128 -45.25 -10.59 -15.83
N ARG A 129 -46.22 -9.71 -16.08
CA ARG A 129 -47.04 -9.14 -15.01
C ARG A 129 -48.36 -9.90 -14.91
N PRO A 130 -48.97 -9.97 -13.72
CA PRO A 130 -50.28 -10.58 -13.59
C PRO A 130 -51.28 -9.91 -14.53
N LEU A 131 -52.01 -10.71 -15.29
CA LEU A 131 -53.07 -10.22 -16.15
C LEU A 131 -54.29 -9.92 -15.27
N ILE A 132 -54.65 -8.64 -15.16
CA ILE A 132 -55.68 -8.16 -14.23
C ILE A 132 -56.78 -7.44 -15.03
N ARG A 133 -58.04 -7.80 -14.81
CA ARG A 133 -59.20 -7.09 -15.35
C ARG A 133 -59.36 -5.72 -14.70
N ASN A 134 -60.16 -4.85 -15.31
CA ASN A 134 -60.55 -3.55 -14.71
C ASN A 134 -61.20 -3.69 -13.31
N THR A 135 -61.70 -4.87 -12.96
CA THR A 135 -62.27 -5.20 -11.64
C THR A 135 -61.23 -5.55 -10.59
N GLY A 136 -59.95 -5.66 -10.94
CA GLY A 136 -58.87 -6.09 -10.05
C GLY A 136 -58.74 -7.61 -9.88
N ALA A 137 -59.54 -8.40 -10.60
CA ALA A 137 -59.43 -9.87 -10.62
C ALA A 137 -58.41 -10.35 -11.66
N TYR A 138 -57.77 -11.49 -11.41
CA TYR A 138 -56.90 -12.11 -12.41
C TYR A 138 -57.73 -12.61 -13.60
N ASP A 139 -57.20 -12.45 -14.81
CA ASP A 139 -57.88 -12.70 -16.07
C ASP A 139 -57.24 -13.85 -16.85
N TYR A 140 -57.07 -14.99 -16.20
CA TYR A 140 -56.50 -16.17 -16.85
C TYR A 140 -57.60 -17.17 -17.20
N ASP A 141 -57.49 -17.70 -18.41
CA ASP A 141 -58.44 -18.61 -19.05
C ASP A 141 -57.70 -19.58 -19.99
N ARG A 142 -58.46 -20.45 -20.68
CA ARG A 142 -57.91 -21.44 -21.62
C ARG A 142 -57.09 -20.86 -22.78
N PHE A 143 -57.23 -19.56 -23.09
CA PHE A 143 -56.47 -18.90 -24.16
C PHE A 143 -55.17 -18.24 -23.65
N THR A 144 -55.03 -18.09 -22.33
CA THR A 144 -53.92 -17.35 -21.70
C THR A 144 -53.04 -18.23 -20.81
N VAL A 145 -53.19 -19.56 -20.90
CA VAL A 145 -52.43 -20.57 -20.15
C VAL A 145 -50.93 -20.31 -20.18
N VAL A 146 -50.35 -20.09 -21.37
CA VAL A 146 -48.91 -19.81 -21.55
C VAL A 146 -48.45 -18.59 -20.75
N ARG A 147 -49.27 -17.55 -20.65
CA ARG A 147 -48.92 -16.35 -19.87
C ARG A 147 -48.94 -16.63 -18.38
N LEU A 148 -49.92 -17.41 -17.91
CA LEU A 148 -49.97 -17.83 -16.52
C LEU A 148 -48.77 -18.71 -16.16
N THR A 149 -48.43 -19.68 -17.02
CA THR A 149 -47.26 -20.54 -16.84
C THR A 149 -45.98 -19.70 -16.76
N LYS A 150 -45.80 -18.73 -17.66
CA LYS A 150 -44.65 -17.81 -17.62
C LYS A 150 -44.60 -16.99 -16.34
N LEU A 151 -45.73 -16.51 -15.83
CA LEU A 151 -45.79 -15.76 -14.58
C LEU A 151 -45.25 -16.60 -13.41
N ILE A 152 -45.68 -17.86 -13.29
CA ILE A 152 -45.28 -18.74 -12.18
C ILE A 152 -43.81 -19.17 -12.35
N CYS A 153 -43.39 -19.52 -13.57
CA CYS A 153 -42.00 -19.93 -13.88
C CYS A 153 -40.94 -18.89 -13.50
N GLN A 154 -41.30 -17.60 -13.49
CA GLN A 154 -40.35 -16.52 -13.20
C GLN A 154 -39.95 -16.45 -11.73
N ASP A 155 -40.66 -17.14 -10.83
CA ASP A 155 -40.49 -17.04 -9.38
C ASP A 155 -40.83 -18.38 -8.68
N LEU A 156 -40.34 -19.53 -9.16
CA LEU A 156 -40.71 -20.87 -8.65
C LEU A 156 -40.53 -21.03 -7.13
N GLU A 157 -39.42 -20.54 -6.59
CA GLU A 157 -39.06 -20.69 -5.17
C GLU A 157 -39.62 -19.59 -4.27
N ASN A 158 -39.89 -18.40 -4.81
CA ASN A 158 -40.21 -17.23 -4.01
C ASN A 158 -41.35 -16.44 -4.66
N LYS A 159 -42.59 -16.81 -4.33
CA LYS A 159 -43.79 -16.12 -4.81
C LYS A 159 -43.74 -14.61 -4.47
N PRO A 160 -43.92 -13.71 -5.45
CA PRO A 160 -44.04 -12.28 -5.19
C PRO A 160 -45.16 -11.97 -4.18
N THR A 161 -44.94 -10.99 -3.31
CA THR A 161 -45.87 -10.65 -2.22
C THR A 161 -47.18 -10.08 -2.73
N GLU A 162 -47.15 -9.43 -3.89
CA GLU A 162 -48.28 -8.80 -4.55
C GLU A 162 -49.21 -9.81 -5.24
N ILE A 163 -48.74 -11.05 -5.44
CA ILE A 163 -49.50 -12.10 -6.13
C ILE A 163 -50.25 -12.96 -5.11
N ASN A 164 -51.56 -13.12 -5.32
CA ASN A 164 -52.41 -13.96 -4.48
C ASN A 164 -52.46 -15.40 -5.02
N ALA A 165 -51.75 -16.31 -4.34
CA ALA A 165 -51.67 -17.72 -4.74
C ALA A 165 -53.04 -18.42 -4.83
N ASN A 166 -53.97 -18.12 -3.92
CA ASN A 166 -55.30 -18.75 -3.93
C ASN A 166 -56.12 -18.35 -5.16
N LYS A 167 -56.05 -17.07 -5.56
CA LYS A 167 -56.71 -16.61 -6.79
C LYS A 167 -56.03 -17.18 -8.04
N ILE A 168 -54.71 -17.35 -8.02
CA ILE A 168 -53.99 -18.04 -9.10
C ILE A 168 -54.43 -19.50 -9.18
N PHE A 169 -54.52 -20.21 -8.05
CA PHE A 169 -55.03 -21.58 -8.00
C PHE A 169 -56.45 -21.67 -8.58
N ASP A 170 -57.33 -20.73 -8.26
CA ASP A 170 -58.68 -20.68 -8.84
C ASP A 170 -58.64 -20.53 -10.37
N CYS A 171 -57.75 -19.70 -10.91
CA CYS A 171 -57.54 -19.60 -12.35
C CYS A 171 -57.06 -20.92 -12.95
N VAL A 172 -56.04 -21.57 -12.35
CA VAL A 172 -55.53 -22.87 -12.82
C VAL A 172 -56.63 -23.93 -12.80
N ARG A 173 -57.42 -23.97 -11.72
CA ARG A 173 -58.57 -24.88 -11.59
C ARG A 173 -59.60 -24.65 -12.68
N CYS A 174 -59.95 -23.39 -12.97
CA CYS A 174 -60.90 -23.07 -14.05
C CYS A 174 -60.35 -23.47 -15.42
N ILE A 175 -59.06 -23.24 -15.68
CA ILE A 175 -58.38 -23.66 -16.92
C ILE A 175 -58.44 -25.18 -17.08
N TYR A 176 -58.11 -25.93 -16.02
CA TYR A 176 -58.15 -27.40 -16.05
C TYR A 176 -59.57 -27.92 -16.30
N GLN A 177 -60.57 -27.37 -15.63
CA GLN A 177 -61.98 -27.74 -15.86
C GLN A 177 -62.45 -27.44 -17.28
N ASP A 178 -62.02 -26.31 -17.86
CA ASP A 178 -62.32 -25.97 -19.26
C ASP A 178 -61.63 -26.94 -20.23
N PHE A 179 -60.41 -27.38 -19.90
CA PHE A 179 -59.68 -28.41 -20.65
C PHE A 179 -60.41 -29.77 -20.60
N GLU A 180 -60.84 -30.23 -19.42
CA GLU A 180 -61.60 -31.47 -19.26
C GLU A 180 -62.91 -31.47 -20.06
N ARG A 181 -63.56 -30.31 -20.17
CA ARG A 181 -64.81 -30.16 -20.93
C ARG A 181 -64.63 -30.32 -22.44
N GLY A 182 -63.41 -30.15 -22.96
CA GLY A 182 -63.10 -30.38 -24.37
C GLY A 182 -63.88 -29.47 -25.32
N TYR A 183 -63.93 -28.16 -25.06
CA TYR A 183 -64.63 -27.22 -25.92
C TYR A 183 -64.10 -27.22 -27.36
N ASN A 184 -65.00 -27.13 -28.35
CA ASN A 184 -64.64 -27.14 -29.79
C ASN A 184 -63.80 -25.93 -30.23
N ASP A 185 -63.81 -24.84 -29.46
CA ASP A 185 -63.04 -23.61 -29.71
C ASP A 185 -61.73 -23.55 -28.91
N SER A 186 -61.29 -24.68 -28.34
CA SER A 186 -60.05 -24.76 -27.58
C SER A 186 -58.82 -24.48 -28.46
N PRO A 187 -57.79 -23.81 -27.91
CA PRO A 187 -56.51 -23.65 -28.63
C PRO A 187 -55.88 -24.98 -29.03
N ASP A 188 -55.23 -25.01 -30.20
CA ASP A 188 -54.63 -26.22 -30.78
C ASP A 188 -53.69 -26.99 -29.84
N ASN A 189 -52.93 -26.26 -29.01
CA ASN A 189 -51.91 -26.84 -28.12
C ASN A 189 -52.33 -26.85 -26.64
N LEU A 190 -53.63 -26.68 -26.34
CA LEU A 190 -54.13 -26.55 -24.97
C LEU A 190 -53.69 -27.72 -24.07
N TYR A 191 -53.68 -28.95 -24.60
CA TYR A 191 -53.19 -30.14 -23.88
C TYR A 191 -51.76 -29.98 -23.36
N ILE A 192 -50.85 -29.52 -24.22
CA ILE A 192 -49.44 -29.33 -23.86
C ILE A 192 -49.32 -28.15 -22.89
N ASP A 193 -50.03 -27.06 -23.16
CA ASP A 193 -49.97 -25.85 -22.34
C ASP A 193 -50.48 -26.10 -20.91
N VAL A 194 -51.58 -26.85 -20.75
CA VAL A 194 -52.13 -27.24 -19.45
C VAL A 194 -51.20 -28.20 -18.72
N ARG A 195 -50.65 -29.20 -19.42
CA ARG A 195 -49.64 -30.11 -18.84
C ARG A 195 -48.45 -29.34 -18.29
N MET A 196 -47.91 -28.39 -19.06
CA MET A 196 -46.81 -27.54 -18.59
C MET A 196 -47.22 -26.67 -17.40
N LEU A 197 -48.42 -26.08 -17.44
CA LEU A 197 -48.93 -25.26 -16.33
C LEU A 197 -48.99 -26.06 -15.03
N LEU A 198 -49.55 -27.28 -15.05
CA LEU A 198 -49.65 -28.12 -13.85
C LEU A 198 -48.27 -28.55 -13.34
N ALA A 199 -47.37 -28.96 -14.24
CA ALA A 199 -46.01 -29.31 -13.88
C ALA A 199 -45.26 -28.14 -13.21
N VAL A 200 -45.43 -26.92 -13.73
CA VAL A 200 -44.86 -25.69 -13.16
C VAL A 200 -45.48 -25.37 -11.81
N CYS A 201 -46.80 -25.56 -11.65
CA CYS A 201 -47.45 -25.34 -10.37
C CYS A 201 -46.93 -26.31 -9.30
N MET A 202 -46.72 -27.58 -9.65
CA MET A 202 -46.13 -28.58 -8.75
C MET A 202 -44.65 -28.33 -8.43
N ALA A 203 -43.89 -27.78 -9.37
CA ALA A 203 -42.50 -27.39 -9.12
C ALA A 203 -42.37 -26.09 -8.30
N SER A 204 -43.45 -25.32 -8.18
CA SER A 204 -43.45 -24.04 -7.48
C SER A 204 -43.80 -24.21 -6.00
N THR A 205 -43.27 -23.33 -5.17
CA THR A 205 -43.58 -23.22 -3.74
C THR A 205 -44.78 -22.31 -3.44
N TRP A 206 -45.54 -21.94 -4.47
CA TRP A 206 -46.59 -20.93 -4.37
C TRP A 206 -47.83 -21.43 -3.63
N PHE A 207 -48.06 -22.74 -3.70
CA PHE A 207 -49.34 -23.33 -3.37
C PHE A 207 -49.26 -24.07 -2.03
N THR A 208 -50.42 -24.25 -1.43
CA THR A 208 -50.54 -25.04 -0.19
C THR A 208 -50.47 -26.53 -0.50
N PRO A 209 -50.08 -27.39 0.46
CA PRO A 209 -50.01 -28.84 0.23
C PRO A 209 -51.33 -29.43 -0.31
N ARG A 210 -52.48 -28.92 0.15
CA ARG A 210 -53.79 -29.34 -0.36
C ARG A 210 -54.01 -28.96 -1.83
N GLN A 211 -53.48 -27.82 -2.28
CA GLN A 211 -53.56 -27.41 -3.68
C GLN A 211 -52.62 -28.26 -4.54
N GLU A 212 -51.44 -28.61 -4.02
CA GLU A 212 -50.50 -29.54 -4.66
C GLU A 212 -51.12 -30.93 -4.85
N GLU A 213 -51.79 -31.48 -3.84
CA GLU A 213 -52.55 -32.73 -3.95
C GLU A 213 -53.61 -32.69 -5.07
N ASN A 214 -54.20 -31.51 -5.33
CA ASN A 214 -55.13 -31.37 -6.45
C ASN A 214 -54.39 -31.44 -7.79
N TYR A 215 -53.25 -30.77 -7.92
CA TYR A 215 -52.44 -30.83 -9.15
C TYR A 215 -51.91 -32.24 -9.42
N GLU A 216 -51.44 -32.95 -8.40
CA GLU A 216 -51.01 -34.35 -8.51
C GLU A 216 -52.14 -35.23 -9.05
N ARG A 217 -53.33 -35.12 -8.45
CA ARG A 217 -54.51 -35.86 -8.89
C ARG A 217 -54.85 -35.55 -10.36
N TRP A 218 -54.90 -34.28 -10.75
CA TRP A 218 -55.19 -33.88 -12.12
C TRP A 218 -54.15 -34.40 -13.12
N MET A 219 -52.87 -34.40 -12.74
CA MET A 219 -51.82 -34.97 -13.59
C MET A 219 -51.92 -36.50 -13.71
N SER A 220 -52.28 -37.21 -12.64
CA SER A 220 -52.50 -38.66 -12.69
C SER A 220 -53.76 -39.06 -13.46
N GLU A 221 -54.84 -38.27 -13.38
CA GLU A 221 -56.08 -38.48 -14.16
C GLU A 221 -55.79 -38.46 -15.68
N GLU A 222 -54.88 -37.58 -16.13
CA GLU A 222 -54.44 -37.47 -17.52
C GLU A 222 -53.26 -38.41 -17.90
N GLY A 223 -52.76 -39.20 -16.96
CA GLY A 223 -51.64 -40.13 -17.18
C GLY A 223 -50.29 -39.44 -17.39
N TRP A 224 -50.10 -38.24 -16.82
CA TRP A 224 -48.82 -37.51 -16.88
C TRP A 224 -47.86 -37.83 -15.75
N CYS A 225 -48.34 -38.50 -14.69
CA CYS A 225 -47.60 -38.89 -13.49
C CYS A 225 -48.04 -40.27 -12.99
#